data_AF-A0A9P7JL71-F1
#
_entry.id   AF-A0A9P7JL71-F1
#
_cell.length_a   1.000
_cell.length_b   1.000
_cell.length_c   1.000
_cell.angle_alpha   90.00
_cell.angle_beta   90.00
_cell.angle_gamma   90.00
#
_symmetry.space_group_name_H-M   'P 1'
#
loop_
_entity.id
_entity.type
_entity.pdbx_description
1 polymer ?
#
loop_
_entity_poly.entity_id
_entity_poly.type
_entity_poly.pdbx_seq_one_letter_code
_entity_poly.pdbx_strand_id
1 'polypeptide(L)'
;MLDSPLDSDSNLDNSDNTLSWSDSGHDSDDDAPQPVAPPSTNSSTKHLQAYIKQLQLEKGKLEEHNTALNATNASIIMSETIIDKLILGLAKKYALTMEMFLPDKVIFQTDCPDPLVDITSPQHYAKKLTEKAALVTELYASIDQELHPQMRTNSFFNLFATGMQQARSSFFNGLCTVSGSIFNMSPEYFVARYDRASIQQITDMIGWEAGKGKTFDVFKAPVLYPDNIVNEKKIFRNWLIITKDNYSYLSLKGYQGFSVRQDVI
;
A
#
# COMPACT_ATOMS: atom_id res chain seq x y z
N MET A 1 -11.79 53.75 -8.85
CA MET A 1 -11.48 53.25 -7.50
C MET A 1 -10.85 51.89 -7.73
N LEU A 2 -9.59 51.75 -8.19
CA LEU A 2 -8.33 52.28 -7.66
C LEU A 2 -8.27 52.10 -6.14
N ASP A 3 -7.74 50.95 -5.73
CA ASP A 3 -6.69 50.82 -4.71
C ASP A 3 -6.10 49.39 -4.77
N SER A 4 -4.95 49.27 -5.41
CA SER A 4 -3.88 48.36 -4.96
C SER A 4 -3.25 48.99 -3.70
N PRO A 5 -2.52 48.28 -2.82
CA PRO A 5 -1.11 48.01 -3.16
C PRO A 5 -0.38 46.88 -2.39
N LEU A 6 0.89 46.73 -2.78
CA LEU A 6 2.08 46.32 -2.02
C LEU A 6 2.58 44.87 -2.15
N ASP A 7 3.57 44.80 -3.05
CA ASP A 7 4.74 43.93 -3.07
C ASP A 7 5.37 43.68 -1.70
N SER A 8 5.89 42.47 -1.52
CA SER A 8 7.00 42.20 -0.62
C SER A 8 7.83 41.06 -1.18
N ASP A 9 8.87 41.47 -1.92
CA ASP A 9 10.05 40.68 -2.19
C ASP A 9 10.73 40.27 -0.87
N SER A 10 10.97 38.98 -0.69
CA SER A 10 12.04 38.51 0.17
C SER A 10 12.83 37.43 -0.55
N ASN A 11 13.91 37.91 -1.15
CA ASN A 11 15.01 37.17 -1.73
C ASN A 11 15.87 36.55 -0.61
N LEU A 12 16.51 35.43 -0.93
CA LEU A 12 17.74 34.88 -0.32
C LEU A 12 17.60 34.29 1.10
N ASP A 13 17.71 32.97 1.20
CA ASP A 13 18.96 32.43 1.75
C ASP A 13 19.24 31.01 1.25
N ASN A 14 20.34 30.90 0.52
CA ASN A 14 20.89 29.67 -0.02
C ASN A 14 21.92 29.17 1.01
N SER A 15 21.49 28.35 1.97
CA SER A 15 22.41 27.75 2.94
C SER A 15 23.02 26.48 2.35
N ASP A 16 24.13 26.68 1.63
CA ASP A 16 25.12 25.66 1.33
C ASP A 16 25.60 25.00 2.63
N ASN A 17 25.14 23.78 2.88
CA ASN A 17 25.63 22.96 3.97
C ASN A 17 26.99 22.37 3.58
N THR A 18 28.00 23.23 3.61
CA THR A 18 29.42 22.85 3.49
C THR A 18 29.86 22.26 4.82
N LEU A 19 29.86 20.93 4.89
CA LEU A 19 30.47 20.17 5.97
C LEU A 19 31.99 20.40 5.98
N SER A 20 32.39 21.41 6.75
CA SER A 20 33.76 21.67 7.18
C SER A 20 34.23 20.54 8.10
N TRP A 21 34.96 19.57 7.55
CA TRP A 21 35.76 18.64 8.34
C TRP A 21 37.14 19.26 8.57
N SER A 22 37.30 19.83 9.76
CA SER A 22 38.58 20.30 10.25
C SER A 22 39.46 19.11 10.65
N ASP A 23 40.50 18.93 9.84
CA ASP A 23 41.88 18.61 10.22
C ASP A 23 42.14 18.33 11.71
N SER A 24 42.60 17.11 11.97
CA SER A 24 43.39 16.75 13.15
C SER A 24 44.44 15.76 12.69
N GLY A 25 45.66 16.27 12.56
CA GLY A 25 46.78 15.58 11.95
C GLY A 25 47.17 14.26 12.59
N HIS A 26 47.67 13.38 11.72
CA HIS A 26 48.70 12.43 12.09
C HIS A 26 49.68 12.30 10.93
N ASP A 27 50.90 12.77 11.15
CA ASP A 27 52.08 12.48 10.34
C ASP A 27 52.21 10.97 10.18
N SER A 28 51.96 10.48 8.97
CA SER A 28 52.52 9.25 8.48
C SER A 28 53.01 9.56 7.09
N ASP A 29 54.33 9.54 6.90
CA ASP A 29 54.99 9.50 5.61
C ASP A 29 54.49 8.26 4.85
N ASP A 30 53.31 8.36 4.26
CA ASP A 30 52.76 7.33 3.39
C ASP A 30 53.25 7.66 1.98
N ASP A 31 54.50 7.23 1.73
CA ASP A 31 55.17 7.27 0.44
C ASP A 31 54.39 6.37 -0.52
N ALA A 32 53.28 6.89 -1.03
CA ALA A 32 52.36 6.15 -1.88
C ALA A 32 53.15 5.63 -3.08
N PRO A 33 53.27 4.30 -3.28
CA PRO A 33 54.14 3.74 -4.29
C PRO A 33 53.71 4.27 -5.66
N GLN A 34 54.62 5.01 -6.31
CA GLN A 34 54.36 5.57 -7.62
C GLN A 34 54.07 4.45 -8.64
N PRO A 35 53.14 4.67 -9.59
CA PRO A 35 52.78 3.64 -10.57
C PRO A 35 53.99 3.15 -11.35
N VAL A 36 54.35 1.88 -11.20
CA VAL A 36 55.45 1.26 -11.95
C VAL A 36 54.95 1.01 -13.38
N ALA A 37 55.64 1.57 -14.37
CA ALA A 37 55.30 1.40 -15.78
C ALA A 37 55.30 -0.10 -16.16
N PRO A 38 54.35 -0.54 -17.03
CA PRO A 38 54.24 -1.94 -17.41
C PRO A 38 55.55 -2.44 -18.03
N PRO A 39 56.02 -3.64 -17.65
CA PRO A 39 57.30 -4.15 -18.10
C PRO A 39 57.34 -4.40 -19.61
N SER A 40 58.41 -3.96 -20.27
CA SER A 40 58.73 -4.29 -21.67
C SER A 40 59.56 -5.58 -21.77
N THR A 41 59.73 -6.12 -22.98
CA THR A 41 60.40 -7.42 -23.27
C THR A 41 61.84 -7.55 -22.77
N ASN A 42 62.50 -6.44 -22.41
CA ASN A 42 63.88 -6.42 -21.89
C ASN A 42 63.98 -5.92 -20.43
N SER A 43 62.87 -5.94 -19.69
CA SER A 43 62.85 -5.43 -18.31
C SER A 43 63.70 -6.28 -17.37
N SER A 44 64.47 -5.60 -16.51
CA SER A 44 65.25 -6.26 -15.46
C SER A 44 64.35 -7.07 -14.51
N THR A 45 64.85 -8.20 -14.01
CA THR A 45 64.15 -9.05 -13.04
C THR A 45 63.67 -8.26 -11.81
N LYS A 46 64.43 -7.23 -11.39
CA LYS A 46 64.02 -6.34 -10.28
C LYS A 46 62.79 -5.50 -10.62
N HIS A 47 62.67 -5.03 -11.87
CA HIS A 47 61.50 -4.27 -12.34
C HIS A 47 60.24 -5.13 -12.38
N LEU A 48 60.37 -6.38 -12.87
CA LEU A 48 59.29 -7.36 -12.85
C LEU A 48 58.82 -7.69 -11.43
N GLN A 49 59.74 -7.87 -10.48
CA GLN A 49 59.40 -8.12 -9.08
C GLN A 49 58.67 -6.94 -8.42
N ALA A 50 59.11 -5.70 -8.70
CA ALA A 50 58.44 -4.50 -8.22
C ALA A 50 57.02 -4.37 -8.78
N TYR A 51 56.84 -4.61 -10.09
CA TYR A 51 55.53 -4.58 -10.74
C TYR A 51 54.58 -5.66 -10.22
N ILE A 52 55.06 -6.89 -9.98
CA ILE A 52 54.25 -7.96 -9.38
C ILE A 52 53.79 -7.57 -7.97
N LYS A 53 54.67 -6.98 -7.15
CA LYS A 53 54.30 -6.48 -5.82
C LYS A 53 53.25 -5.39 -5.89
N GLN A 54 53.35 -4.46 -6.83
CA GLN A 54 52.34 -3.43 -7.03
C GLN A 54 51.00 -4.03 -7.43
N LEU A 55 50.98 -4.97 -8.39
CA LEU A 55 49.74 -5.64 -8.79
C LEU A 55 49.08 -6.42 -7.64
N GLN A 56 49.89 -7.05 -6.78
CA GLN A 56 49.38 -7.73 -5.59
C GLN A 56 48.75 -6.74 -4.60
N LEU A 57 49.38 -5.56 -4.42
CA LEU A 57 48.84 -4.49 -3.58
C LEU A 57 47.55 -3.91 -4.14
N GLU A 58 47.50 -3.60 -5.44
CA GLU A 58 46.29 -3.10 -6.10
C GLU A 58 45.16 -4.12 -6.07
N LYS A 59 45.47 -5.41 -6.31
CA LYS A 59 44.51 -6.49 -6.16
C LYS A 59 43.93 -6.54 -4.74
N GLY A 60 44.78 -6.44 -3.71
CA GLY A 60 44.34 -6.40 -2.31
C GLY A 60 43.40 -5.23 -2.02
N LYS A 61 43.75 -4.02 -2.50
CA LYS A 61 42.88 -2.83 -2.36
C LYS A 61 41.54 -2.99 -3.07
N LEU A 62 41.53 -3.57 -4.28
CA LEU A 62 40.30 -3.85 -5.01
C LEU A 62 39.43 -4.90 -4.29
N GLU A 63 40.04 -5.95 -3.73
CA GLU A 63 39.33 -6.98 -2.96
C GLU A 63 38.69 -6.41 -1.69
N GLU A 64 39.39 -5.52 -0.99
CA GLU A 64 38.87 -4.82 0.19
C GLU A 64 37.68 -3.91 -0.18
N HIS A 65 37.84 -3.08 -1.21
CA HIS A 65 36.75 -2.22 -1.69
C HIS A 65 35.53 -3.02 -2.16
N ASN A 66 35.75 -4.14 -2.87
CA ASN A 66 34.67 -5.01 -3.31
C ASN A 66 33.97 -5.69 -2.12
N THR A 67 34.73 -6.07 -1.08
CA THR A 67 34.16 -6.61 0.16
C THR A 67 33.28 -5.58 0.87
N ALA A 68 33.75 -4.33 1.00
CA ALA A 68 32.99 -3.25 1.61
C ALA A 68 31.71 -2.91 0.82
N LEU A 69 31.79 -2.89 -0.52
CA LEU A 69 30.66 -2.65 -1.40
C LEU A 69 29.62 -3.78 -1.30
N ASN A 70 30.06 -5.04 -1.26
CA ASN A 70 29.18 -6.19 -1.07
C ASN A 70 28.49 -6.17 0.31
N ALA A 71 29.20 -5.79 1.37
CA ALA A 71 28.60 -5.63 2.70
C ALA A 71 27.53 -4.53 2.73
N THR A 72 27.80 -3.40 2.07
CA THR A 72 26.85 -2.28 1.95
C THR A 72 25.59 -2.69 1.18
N ASN A 73 25.76 -3.35 0.03
CA ASN A 73 24.64 -3.86 -0.77
C ASN A 73 23.80 -4.87 0.04
N ALA A 74 24.44 -5.77 0.79
CA ALA A 74 23.71 -6.71 1.64
C ALA A 74 22.88 -5.99 2.73
N SER A 75 23.42 -4.93 3.33
CA SER A 75 22.69 -4.11 4.30
C SER A 75 21.49 -3.39 3.68
N ILE A 76 21.65 -2.82 2.49
CA ILE A 76 20.57 -2.16 1.74
C ILE A 76 19.45 -3.17 1.44
N ILE A 77 19.80 -4.34 0.88
CA ILE A 77 18.82 -5.41 0.60
C ILE A 77 18.09 -5.83 1.88
N MET A 78 18.79 -5.96 3.00
CA MET A 78 18.17 -6.30 4.27
C MET A 78 17.16 -5.22 4.70
N SER A 79 17.49 -3.94 4.55
CA SER A 79 16.58 -2.84 4.87
C SER A 79 15.35 -2.80 3.95
N GLU A 80 15.53 -3.02 2.64
CA GLU A 80 14.42 -3.10 1.67
C GLU A 80 13.50 -4.27 2.01
N THR A 81 14.04 -5.44 2.37
CA THR A 81 13.21 -6.58 2.77
C THR A 81 12.41 -6.35 4.06
N ILE A 82 12.88 -5.49 4.95
CA ILE A 82 12.14 -5.10 6.17
C ILE A 82 10.97 -4.19 5.79
N ILE A 83 11.23 -3.19 4.93
CA ILE A 83 10.20 -2.27 4.42
C ILE A 83 9.13 -3.06 3.65
N ASP A 84 9.52 -3.97 2.78
CA ASP A 84 8.58 -4.81 2.02
C ASP A 84 7.66 -5.63 2.94
N LYS A 85 8.22 -6.22 4.00
CA LYS A 85 7.43 -6.95 5.01
C LYS A 85 6.47 -6.04 5.75
N LEU A 86 6.88 -4.81 6.07
CA LEU A 86 6.01 -3.82 6.71
C LEU A 86 4.85 -3.43 5.79
N ILE A 87 5.14 -3.11 4.52
CA ILE A 87 4.11 -2.79 3.50
C ILE A 87 3.13 -3.95 3.35
N LEU A 88 3.63 -5.19 3.25
CA LEU A 88 2.78 -6.39 3.18
C LEU A 88 1.91 -6.55 4.44
N GLY A 89 2.44 -6.26 5.62
CA GLY A 89 1.70 -6.30 6.89
C GLY A 89 0.57 -5.27 6.93
N LEU A 90 0.86 -4.02 6.58
CA LEU A 90 -0.13 -2.94 6.51
C LEU A 90 -1.21 -3.25 5.49
N ALA A 91 -0.83 -3.77 4.32
CA ALA A 91 -1.77 -4.20 3.29
C ALA A 91 -2.72 -5.31 3.76
N LYS A 92 -2.20 -6.30 4.50
CA LYS A 92 -3.02 -7.36 5.10
C LYS A 92 -4.00 -6.80 6.11
N LYS A 93 -3.55 -5.89 6.98
CA LYS A 93 -4.42 -5.22 7.95
C LYS A 93 -5.52 -4.43 7.24
N TYR A 94 -5.14 -3.58 6.29
CA TYR A 94 -6.07 -2.76 5.51
C TYR A 94 -7.14 -3.61 4.81
N ALA A 95 -6.74 -4.71 4.17
CA ALA A 95 -7.65 -5.63 3.48
C ALA A 95 -8.68 -6.32 4.37
N LEU A 96 -8.41 -6.44 5.68
CA LEU A 96 -9.29 -7.08 6.65
C LEU A 96 -10.14 -6.09 7.44
N THR A 97 -9.71 -4.83 7.56
CA THR A 97 -10.37 -3.86 8.45
C THR A 97 -11.04 -2.69 7.75
N MET A 98 -10.63 -2.33 6.54
CA MET A 98 -11.08 -1.09 5.88
C MET A 98 -11.89 -1.38 4.61
N GLU A 99 -11.22 -1.53 3.46
CA GLU A 99 -11.86 -1.68 2.17
C GLU A 99 -11.80 -3.15 1.70
N MET A 100 -12.90 -3.65 1.13
CA MET A 100 -12.98 -5.04 0.67
C MET A 100 -12.43 -5.25 -0.74
N PHE A 101 -12.25 -4.19 -1.52
CA PHE A 101 -11.58 -4.24 -2.82
C PHE A 101 -10.19 -3.61 -2.77
N LEU A 102 -9.34 -3.95 -3.75
CA LEU A 102 -8.07 -3.25 -3.90
C LEU A 102 -8.38 -1.86 -4.47
N PRO A 103 -8.00 -0.76 -3.81
CA PRO A 103 -8.15 0.57 -4.41
C PRO A 103 -7.41 0.63 -5.75
N ASP A 104 -7.97 1.37 -6.70
CA ASP A 104 -7.31 1.58 -7.99
C ASP A 104 -5.93 2.19 -7.76
N LYS A 105 -4.95 1.83 -8.60
CA LYS A 105 -3.58 2.35 -8.51
C LYS A 105 -3.53 3.89 -8.46
N VAL A 106 -4.47 4.56 -9.13
CA VAL A 106 -4.60 6.03 -9.12
C VAL A 106 -4.82 6.58 -7.71
N ILE A 107 -5.48 5.84 -6.82
CA ILE A 107 -5.70 6.25 -5.42
C ILE A 107 -4.37 6.38 -4.67
N PHE A 108 -3.46 5.41 -4.85
CA PHE A 108 -2.11 5.44 -4.24
C PHE A 108 -1.23 6.58 -4.78
N GLN A 109 -1.57 7.11 -5.95
CA GLN A 109 -0.87 8.22 -6.60
C GLN A 109 -1.55 9.57 -6.33
N THR A 110 -2.70 9.58 -5.66
CA THR A 110 -3.43 10.80 -5.35
C THR A 110 -2.90 11.38 -4.03
N ASP A 111 -2.79 12.70 -3.97
CA ASP A 111 -2.39 13.40 -2.75
C ASP A 111 -3.50 13.34 -1.71
N CYS A 112 -3.10 13.24 -0.44
CA CYS A 112 -4.05 13.31 0.67
C CYS A 112 -4.78 14.66 0.62
N PRO A 113 -6.12 14.69 0.65
CA PRO A 113 -6.89 15.93 0.64
C PRO A 113 -6.51 16.84 1.82
N ASP A 114 -6.45 18.16 1.56
CA ASP A 114 -6.34 19.18 2.58
C ASP A 114 -7.47 20.22 2.38
N PRO A 115 -8.42 20.36 3.32
CA PRO A 115 -8.53 19.62 4.58
C PRO A 115 -8.89 18.14 4.39
N LEU A 116 -8.54 17.32 5.38
CA LEU A 116 -8.90 15.90 5.42
C LEU A 116 -10.42 15.73 5.35
N VAL A 117 -10.86 14.69 4.63
CA VAL A 117 -12.28 14.33 4.55
C VAL A 117 -12.67 13.55 5.80
N ASP A 118 -13.80 13.91 6.41
CA ASP A 118 -14.38 13.12 7.51
C ASP A 118 -14.92 11.78 6.97
N ILE A 119 -14.14 10.72 7.15
CA ILE A 119 -14.49 9.35 6.74
C ILE A 119 -15.58 8.71 7.63
N THR A 120 -15.90 9.30 8.79
CA THR A 120 -16.95 8.79 9.67
C THR A 120 -18.33 9.34 9.29
N SER A 121 -18.34 10.47 8.58
CA SER A 121 -19.54 11.14 8.10
C SER A 121 -20.07 10.44 6.83
N PRO A 122 -21.33 9.97 6.79
CA PRO A 122 -21.90 9.30 5.61
C PRO A 122 -21.97 10.18 4.36
N GLN A 123 -21.83 11.50 4.51
CA GLN A 123 -21.82 12.47 3.43
C GLN A 123 -20.70 12.22 2.41
N HIS A 124 -19.62 11.53 2.78
CA HIS A 124 -18.56 11.24 1.82
C HIS A 124 -19.02 10.31 0.68
N TYR A 125 -20.04 9.48 0.88
CA TYR A 125 -20.64 8.67 -0.19
C TYR A 125 -21.60 9.45 -1.10
N ALA A 126 -21.93 10.71 -0.78
CA ALA A 126 -22.94 11.47 -1.53
C ALA A 126 -22.51 11.77 -2.97
N LYS A 127 -21.21 11.92 -3.22
CA LYS A 127 -20.65 12.19 -4.55
C LYS A 127 -19.46 11.29 -4.80
N LYS A 128 -19.29 10.82 -6.03
CA LYS A 128 -18.11 10.02 -6.44
C LYS A 128 -16.78 10.72 -6.13
N LEU A 129 -16.75 12.04 -6.22
CA LEU A 129 -15.56 12.82 -5.93
C LEU A 129 -15.21 12.78 -4.43
N THR A 130 -16.20 12.95 -3.56
CA THR A 130 -16.01 12.89 -2.10
C THR A 130 -15.72 11.46 -1.63
N GLU A 131 -16.31 10.45 -2.29
CA GLU A 131 -16.02 9.04 -2.04
C GLU A 131 -14.55 8.74 -2.34
N LYS A 132 -14.06 9.20 -3.49
CA LYS A 132 -12.64 9.06 -3.85
C LYS A 132 -11.73 9.77 -2.84
N ALA A 133 -12.07 10.99 -2.44
CA ALA A 133 -11.26 11.76 -1.48
C ALA A 133 -11.26 11.12 -0.08
N ALA A 134 -12.39 10.56 0.37
CA ALA A 134 -12.47 9.78 1.59
C ALA A 134 -11.62 8.52 1.53
N LEU A 135 -11.66 7.78 0.41
CA LEU A 135 -10.82 6.59 0.21
C LEU A 135 -9.33 6.92 0.27
N VAL A 136 -8.90 8.05 -0.31
CA VAL A 136 -7.51 8.52 -0.19
C VAL A 136 -7.20 8.85 1.27
N THR A 137 -8.07 9.59 1.95
CA THR A 137 -7.89 9.95 3.37
C THR A 137 -7.74 8.71 4.25
N GLU A 138 -8.61 7.72 4.06
CA GLU A 138 -8.58 6.44 4.78
C GLU A 138 -7.28 5.66 4.53
N LEU A 139 -6.82 5.61 3.28
CA LEU A 139 -5.59 4.93 2.89
C LEU A 139 -4.37 5.57 3.55
N TYR A 140 -4.25 6.90 3.52
CA TYR A 140 -3.16 7.63 4.18
C TYR A 140 -3.21 7.51 5.71
N ALA A 141 -4.40 7.43 6.30
CA ALA A 141 -4.54 7.18 7.74
C ALA A 141 -4.17 5.74 8.14
N SER A 142 -4.24 4.79 7.21
CA SER A 142 -3.96 3.37 7.45
C SER A 142 -2.50 2.99 7.24
N ILE A 143 -1.71 3.85 6.58
CA ILE A 143 -0.31 3.65 6.26
C ILE A 143 0.52 4.61 7.09
N ASP A 144 1.60 4.11 7.70
CA ASP A 144 2.50 4.94 8.49
C ASP A 144 3.09 6.09 7.66
N GLN A 145 3.17 7.28 8.27
CA GLN A 145 3.55 8.52 7.58
C GLN A 145 4.91 8.43 6.88
N GLU A 146 5.84 7.67 7.46
CA GLU A 146 7.19 7.42 6.90
C GLU A 146 7.14 6.74 5.53
N LEU A 147 6.06 6.02 5.22
CA LEU A 147 5.88 5.30 3.95
C LEU A 147 5.09 6.10 2.92
N HIS A 148 4.48 7.23 3.29
CA HIS A 148 3.71 8.07 2.36
C HIS A 148 4.50 8.47 1.10
N PRO A 149 5.80 8.85 1.17
CA PRO A 149 6.58 9.15 -0.03
C PRO A 149 6.69 7.97 -1.00
N GLN A 150 6.65 6.74 -0.49
CA GLN A 150 6.79 5.52 -1.27
C GLN A 150 5.47 5.07 -1.90
N MET A 151 4.32 5.51 -1.39
CA MET A 151 2.99 5.09 -1.87
C MET A 151 2.78 5.32 -3.37
N ARG A 152 3.39 6.38 -3.91
CA ARG A 152 3.27 6.74 -5.34
C ARG A 152 4.04 5.78 -6.26
N THR A 153 4.94 4.96 -5.71
CA THR A 153 5.77 4.05 -6.50
C THR A 153 5.01 2.81 -6.95
N ASN A 154 5.40 2.26 -8.10
CA ASN A 154 4.83 0.99 -8.57
C ASN A 154 5.17 -0.18 -7.64
N SER A 155 6.37 -0.15 -7.02
CA SER A 155 6.81 -1.20 -6.10
C SER A 155 5.88 -1.30 -4.90
N PHE A 156 5.61 -0.15 -4.25
CA PHE A 156 4.68 -0.08 -3.13
C PHE A 156 3.30 -0.62 -3.51
N PHE A 157 2.71 -0.14 -4.61
CA PHE A 157 1.40 -0.61 -5.05
C PHE A 157 1.37 -2.13 -5.27
N ASN A 158 2.39 -2.68 -5.94
CA ASN A 158 2.44 -4.11 -6.24
C ASN A 158 2.57 -4.95 -4.96
N LEU A 159 3.42 -4.54 -4.02
CA LEU A 159 3.56 -5.19 -2.71
C LEU A 159 2.27 -5.09 -1.89
N PHE A 160 1.67 -3.91 -1.86
CA PHE A 160 0.43 -3.67 -1.13
C PHE A 160 -0.71 -4.52 -1.72
N ALA A 161 -0.89 -4.51 -3.04
CA ALA A 161 -1.85 -5.35 -3.75
C ALA A 161 -1.65 -6.84 -3.45
N THR A 162 -0.40 -7.31 -3.45
CA THR A 162 -0.04 -8.69 -3.11
C THR A 162 -0.45 -9.02 -1.69
N GLY A 163 -0.12 -8.16 -0.72
CA GLY A 163 -0.48 -8.34 0.68
C GLY A 163 -2.00 -8.41 0.88
N MET A 164 -2.75 -7.51 0.26
CA MET A 164 -4.22 -7.50 0.33
C MET A 164 -4.81 -8.79 -0.25
N GLN A 165 -4.34 -9.22 -1.43
CA GLN A 165 -4.85 -10.43 -2.09
C GLN A 165 -4.54 -11.69 -1.27
N GLN A 166 -3.34 -11.80 -0.71
CA GLN A 166 -2.96 -12.90 0.18
C GLN A 166 -3.86 -12.95 1.41
N ALA A 167 -4.05 -11.82 2.11
CA ALA A 167 -4.89 -11.75 3.31
C ALA A 167 -6.31 -12.25 3.02
N ARG A 168 -6.89 -11.74 1.94
CA ARG A 168 -8.26 -12.09 1.52
C ARG A 168 -8.38 -13.54 1.10
N SER A 169 -7.42 -14.05 0.33
CA SER A 169 -7.43 -15.46 -0.06
C SER A 169 -7.34 -16.37 1.16
N SER A 170 -6.44 -16.07 2.11
CA SER A 170 -6.35 -16.82 3.36
C SER A 170 -7.62 -16.76 4.19
N PHE A 171 -8.21 -15.57 4.35
CA PHE A 171 -9.45 -15.39 5.09
C PHE A 171 -10.63 -16.11 4.44
N PHE A 172 -10.81 -15.97 3.12
CA PHE A 172 -11.87 -16.64 2.37
C PHE A 172 -11.73 -18.17 2.43
N ASN A 173 -10.51 -18.69 2.29
CA ASN A 173 -10.25 -20.11 2.44
C ASN A 173 -10.61 -20.59 3.85
N GLY A 174 -10.26 -19.82 4.89
CA GLY A 174 -10.64 -20.10 6.27
C GLY A 174 -12.15 -20.06 6.51
N LEU A 175 -12.88 -19.14 5.85
CA LEU A 175 -14.34 -19.12 5.89
C LEU A 175 -14.92 -20.38 5.23
N CYS A 176 -14.45 -20.73 4.03
CA CYS A 176 -14.91 -21.93 3.32
C CYS A 176 -14.78 -23.22 4.14
N THR A 177 -13.74 -23.36 4.96
CA THR A 177 -13.57 -24.56 5.80
C THR A 177 -14.57 -24.65 6.95
N VAL A 178 -15.09 -23.52 7.44
CA VAL A 178 -16.07 -23.48 8.56
C VAL A 178 -17.51 -23.27 8.11
N SER A 179 -17.74 -22.84 6.86
CA SER A 179 -19.07 -22.51 6.34
C SER A 179 -20.07 -23.66 6.44
N GLY A 180 -19.65 -24.90 6.22
CA GLY A 180 -20.53 -26.07 6.38
C GLY A 180 -21.14 -26.14 7.78
N SER A 181 -20.33 -25.87 8.80
CA SER A 181 -20.80 -25.81 10.19
C SER A 181 -21.67 -24.59 10.47
N ILE A 182 -21.31 -23.41 9.94
CA ILE A 182 -22.07 -22.17 10.14
C ILE A 182 -23.49 -22.29 9.57
N PHE A 183 -23.60 -22.85 8.36
CA PHE A 183 -24.88 -22.94 7.64
C PHE A 183 -25.61 -24.27 7.85
N ASN A 184 -25.07 -25.17 8.67
CA ASN A 184 -25.59 -26.52 8.87
C ASN A 184 -25.80 -27.27 7.54
N MET A 185 -24.76 -27.24 6.70
CA MET A 185 -24.73 -27.78 5.34
C MET A 185 -23.49 -28.66 5.13
N SER A 186 -23.46 -29.44 4.05
CA SER A 186 -22.27 -30.20 3.68
C SER A 186 -21.07 -29.26 3.42
N PRO A 187 -19.90 -29.47 4.05
CA PRO A 187 -18.68 -28.71 3.74
C PRO A 187 -18.28 -28.76 2.26
N GLU A 188 -18.65 -29.85 1.57
CA GLU A 188 -18.39 -30.01 0.13
C GLU A 188 -19.01 -28.90 -0.71
N TYR A 189 -20.12 -28.29 -0.26
CA TYR A 189 -20.76 -27.19 -0.99
C TYR A 189 -19.91 -25.91 -1.01
N PHE A 190 -18.95 -25.79 -0.10
CA PHE A 190 -18.14 -24.58 0.06
C PHE A 190 -16.75 -24.71 -0.56
N VAL A 191 -16.37 -25.88 -1.09
CA VAL A 191 -15.09 -26.05 -1.78
C VAL A 191 -15.02 -25.20 -3.05
N ALA A 192 -13.81 -24.88 -3.48
CA ALA A 192 -13.60 -24.13 -4.72
C ALA A 192 -14.23 -24.88 -5.90
N ARG A 193 -14.89 -24.13 -6.80
CA ARG A 193 -15.52 -24.63 -8.05
C ARG A 193 -16.71 -25.58 -7.87
N TYR A 194 -17.23 -25.76 -6.65
CA TYR A 194 -18.49 -26.47 -6.47
C TYR A 194 -19.63 -25.72 -7.17
N ASP A 195 -20.51 -26.44 -7.85
CA ASP A 195 -21.71 -25.86 -8.46
C ASP A 195 -22.78 -25.57 -7.41
N ARG A 196 -22.60 -24.46 -6.68
CA ARG A 196 -23.51 -24.02 -5.62
C ARG A 196 -24.88 -23.63 -6.14
N ALA A 197 -24.99 -23.32 -7.43
CA ALA A 197 -26.25 -22.99 -8.07
C ALA A 197 -27.21 -24.21 -8.14
N SER A 198 -26.67 -25.43 -8.08
CA SER A 198 -27.47 -26.66 -8.04
C SER A 198 -28.13 -26.94 -6.68
N ILE A 199 -27.74 -26.23 -5.62
CA ILE A 199 -28.19 -26.50 -4.25
C ILE A 199 -29.31 -25.54 -3.88
N GLN A 200 -30.55 -26.02 -3.91
CA GLN A 200 -31.74 -25.21 -3.63
C GLN A 200 -31.65 -24.46 -2.29
N GLN A 201 -31.11 -25.10 -1.26
CA GLN A 201 -30.95 -24.49 0.06
C GLN A 201 -30.00 -23.27 0.03
N ILE A 202 -28.96 -23.29 -0.82
CA ILE A 202 -28.05 -22.16 -1.01
C ILE A 202 -28.73 -21.08 -1.84
N THR A 203 -29.41 -21.46 -2.92
CA THR A 203 -30.13 -20.50 -3.78
C THR A 203 -31.23 -19.76 -3.02
N ASP A 204 -31.95 -20.44 -2.13
CA ASP A 204 -32.97 -19.86 -1.26
C ASP A 204 -32.35 -18.87 -0.26
N MET A 205 -31.20 -19.23 0.33
CA MET A 205 -30.50 -18.40 1.32
C MET A 205 -29.99 -17.09 0.73
N ILE A 206 -29.45 -17.13 -0.49
CA ILE A 206 -29.02 -15.92 -1.20
C ILE A 206 -30.18 -15.17 -1.86
N GLY A 207 -31.39 -15.75 -1.88
CA GLY A 207 -32.57 -15.19 -2.53
C GLY A 207 -32.51 -15.21 -4.06
N TRP A 208 -31.81 -16.19 -4.66
CA TRP A 208 -31.71 -16.33 -6.11
C TRP A 208 -32.90 -17.14 -6.66
N GLU A 209 -33.68 -16.53 -7.56
CA GLU A 209 -34.77 -17.19 -8.27
C GLU A 209 -34.39 -17.40 -9.75
N ALA A 210 -34.35 -18.67 -10.19
CA ALA A 210 -34.06 -19.01 -11.58
C ALA A 210 -35.08 -18.38 -12.55
N GLY A 211 -34.61 -17.73 -13.61
CA GLY A 211 -35.46 -17.11 -14.64
C GLY A 211 -36.01 -15.71 -14.31
N LYS A 212 -35.85 -15.22 -13.07
CA LYS A 212 -36.32 -13.88 -12.65
C LYS A 212 -35.31 -12.74 -12.86
N GLY A 213 -34.21 -13.04 -13.54
CA GLY A 213 -33.11 -12.09 -13.72
C GLY A 213 -32.21 -11.97 -12.48
N LYS A 214 -31.15 -11.19 -12.63
CA LYS A 214 -30.07 -10.97 -11.66
C LYS A 214 -30.45 -9.94 -10.57
N THR A 215 -31.70 -9.95 -10.11
CA THR A 215 -32.24 -8.99 -9.15
C THR A 215 -32.51 -9.66 -7.80
N PHE A 216 -31.86 -9.16 -6.76
CA PHE A 216 -31.95 -9.68 -5.40
C PHE A 216 -32.67 -8.67 -4.50
N ASP A 217 -33.31 -9.16 -3.45
CA ASP A 217 -33.77 -8.30 -2.36
C ASP A 217 -32.54 -7.81 -1.58
N VAL A 218 -32.34 -6.48 -1.51
CA VAL A 218 -31.28 -5.85 -0.72
C VAL A 218 -31.23 -6.48 0.67
N PHE A 219 -32.36 -6.72 1.34
CA PHE A 219 -32.33 -7.19 2.73
C PHE A 219 -31.91 -8.65 2.90
N LYS A 220 -31.92 -9.46 1.83
CA LYS A 220 -31.53 -10.87 1.87
C LYS A 220 -30.06 -11.09 1.51
N ALA A 221 -29.49 -10.25 0.66
CA ALA A 221 -28.09 -10.35 0.25
C ALA A 221 -27.44 -8.96 0.14
N PRO A 222 -27.57 -8.10 1.17
CA PRO A 222 -27.27 -6.69 1.00
C PRO A 222 -25.79 -6.50 0.70
N VAL A 223 -24.93 -7.22 1.42
CA VAL A 223 -23.48 -7.18 1.22
C VAL A 223 -23.11 -7.48 -0.23
N LEU A 224 -23.85 -8.39 -0.89
CA LEU A 224 -23.51 -8.94 -2.20
C LEU A 224 -23.88 -8.03 -3.39
N TYR A 225 -24.93 -7.23 -3.33
CA TYR A 225 -25.39 -6.48 -4.53
C TYR A 225 -25.95 -5.09 -4.18
N PRO A 226 -25.10 -4.05 -4.06
CA PRO A 226 -25.52 -2.69 -3.69
C PRO A 226 -26.61 -2.07 -4.57
N ASP A 227 -26.54 -2.35 -5.87
CA ASP A 227 -27.43 -1.76 -6.86
C ASP A 227 -28.61 -2.69 -7.22
N ASN A 228 -28.80 -3.79 -6.48
CA ASN A 228 -29.72 -4.90 -6.83
C ASN A 228 -29.44 -5.55 -8.19
N ILE A 229 -28.25 -5.33 -8.75
CA ILE A 229 -27.82 -5.89 -10.02
C ILE A 229 -26.61 -6.77 -9.74
N VAL A 230 -26.63 -8.02 -10.22
CA VAL A 230 -25.44 -8.88 -10.19
C VAL A 230 -24.35 -8.26 -11.04
N ASN A 231 -23.42 -7.65 -10.34
CA ASN A 231 -22.16 -7.24 -10.88
C ASN A 231 -21.09 -7.91 -10.03
N GLU A 232 -20.42 -8.89 -10.64
CA GLU A 232 -19.37 -9.68 -9.97
C GLU A 232 -18.21 -8.80 -9.47
N LYS A 233 -18.09 -7.58 -10.01
CA LYS A 233 -17.12 -6.57 -9.57
C LYS A 233 -17.61 -5.66 -8.43
N LYS A 234 -18.90 -5.74 -8.06
CA LYS A 234 -19.52 -4.91 -7.01
C LYS A 234 -20.02 -5.75 -5.83
N ILE A 235 -19.54 -6.99 -5.70
CA ILE A 235 -20.06 -7.97 -4.72
C ILE A 235 -19.97 -7.48 -3.25
N PHE A 236 -19.31 -6.36 -2.95
CA PHE A 236 -19.12 -5.90 -1.57
C PHE A 236 -19.21 -4.39 -1.36
N ARG A 237 -19.82 -3.66 -2.31
CA ARG A 237 -19.92 -2.18 -2.23
C ARG A 237 -21.23 -1.68 -1.59
N ASN A 238 -21.90 -2.49 -0.77
CA ASN A 238 -23.18 -2.08 -0.19
C ASN A 238 -23.06 -1.33 1.13
N TRP A 239 -22.69 -0.06 1.01
CA TRP A 239 -22.77 0.93 2.08
C TRP A 239 -24.22 1.30 2.46
N LEU A 240 -25.25 0.89 1.68
CA LEU A 240 -26.65 1.17 2.03
C LEU A 240 -27.08 0.47 3.32
N ILE A 241 -26.50 -0.68 3.70
CA ILE A 241 -26.78 -1.28 5.02
C ILE A 241 -26.35 -0.32 6.13
N ILE A 242 -25.12 0.16 6.04
CA ILE A 242 -24.50 1.02 7.06
C ILE A 242 -25.21 2.38 7.14
N THR A 243 -25.72 2.90 6.02
CA THR A 243 -26.40 4.20 5.98
C THR A 243 -27.90 4.13 6.26
N LYS A 244 -28.63 3.08 5.84
CA LYS A 244 -30.06 2.94 6.17
C LYS A 244 -30.32 2.42 7.58
N ASP A 245 -29.44 1.58 8.13
CA ASP A 245 -29.62 1.09 9.51
C ASP A 245 -29.38 2.20 10.53
N ASN A 246 -28.54 3.19 10.25
CA ASN A 246 -28.42 4.35 11.15
C ASN A 246 -29.72 5.20 11.22
N TYR A 247 -30.56 5.20 10.19
CA TYR A 247 -31.86 5.88 10.23
C TYR A 247 -33.01 4.99 10.74
N SER A 248 -32.94 3.68 10.54
CA SER A 248 -34.05 2.76 10.87
C SER A 248 -33.89 2.10 12.25
N TYR A 249 -32.67 1.81 12.70
CA TYR A 249 -32.43 1.24 14.05
C TYR A 249 -32.61 2.28 15.16
N LEU A 250 -32.34 3.56 14.91
CA LEU A 250 -32.60 4.64 15.87
C LEU A 250 -34.10 4.93 16.04
N SER A 251 -34.90 4.69 15.00
CA SER A 251 -36.37 4.80 15.06
C SER A 251 -37.02 3.62 15.81
N LEU A 252 -36.42 2.43 15.81
CA LEU A 252 -36.97 1.23 16.47
C LEU A 252 -36.60 1.11 17.95
N LYS A 253 -35.63 1.90 18.43
CA LYS A 253 -35.25 1.99 19.86
C LYS A 253 -35.59 3.33 20.50
N GLY A 254 -36.74 3.94 20.18
CA GLY A 254 -37.37 4.94 21.05
C GLY A 254 -36.51 6.12 21.52
N TYR A 255 -35.43 6.48 20.83
CA TYR A 255 -34.64 7.66 21.15
C TYR A 255 -35.31 8.87 20.51
N GLN A 256 -36.26 9.47 21.23
CA GLN A 256 -36.75 10.82 20.93
C GLN A 256 -35.59 11.79 21.12
N GLY A 257 -34.95 12.21 20.03
CA GLY A 257 -33.87 13.18 20.19
C GLY A 257 -33.16 13.70 18.95
N PHE A 258 -33.54 13.39 17.71
CA PHE A 258 -32.96 14.08 16.56
C PHE A 258 -33.99 14.27 15.44
N SER A 259 -34.51 15.49 15.34
CA SER A 259 -35.26 15.98 14.18
C SER A 259 -34.28 16.67 13.25
N VAL A 260 -33.96 16.06 12.10
CA VAL A 260 -33.31 16.77 10.99
C VAL A 260 -34.20 16.65 9.77
N ARG A 261 -34.52 17.82 9.24
CA ARG A 261 -35.52 18.09 8.20
C ARG A 261 -35.26 17.28 6.93
N GLN A 262 -36.30 16.60 6.47
CA GLN A 262 -36.45 16.17 5.09
C GLN A 262 -36.58 17.43 4.24
N ASP A 263 -35.61 17.70 3.37
CA ASP A 263 -35.85 18.43 2.14
C ASP A 263 -34.86 17.96 1.08
N VAL A 264 -35.41 17.74 -0.11
CA VAL A 264 -34.79 17.60 -1.44
C VAL A 264 -34.43 16.17 -1.90
N ILE A 265 -35.33 15.69 -2.76
CA ILE A 265 -35.21 14.62 -3.76
C ILE A 265 -34.15 14.98 -4.80
#